data_AF-A0A227GU55-F1
#
_entry.id   AF-A0A227GU55-F1
#
_cell.length_a   1.000
_cell.length_b   1.000
_cell.length_c   1.000
_cell.angle_alpha   90.00
_cell.angle_beta   90.00
_cell.angle_gamma   90.00
#
_symmetry.space_group_name_H-M   'P 1'
#
loop_
_entity.id
_entity.type
_entity.pdbx_description
1 polymer ?
#
loop_
_entity_poly.entity_id
_entity_poly.type
_entity_poly.pdbx_seq_one_letter_code
_entity_poly.pdbx_strand_id
1 'polypeptide(L)' 'FYSGNFLAGTPGASKTYERYDGLALETQYFPDGPNKPEWGLNNGVLSSGDCYQHQTTYQFEF' A
#
# COMPACT_ATOMS: atom_id res chain seq x y z
N PHE A 1 5.36 -5.52 8.20
CA PHE A 1 3.90 -5.65 7.95
C PHE A 1 3.21 -4.45 8.58
N TYR A 2 2.36 -3.75 7.81
CA TYR A 2 1.67 -2.54 8.26
C TYR A 2 0.33 -2.90 8.92
N SER A 3 0.43 -3.51 10.09
CA SER A 3 -0.70 -3.91 10.93
C SER A 3 -1.14 -2.78 11.87
N GLY A 4 -1.24 -1.52 11.43
CA GLY A 4 -1.73 -0.46 12.33
C GLY A 4 -0.87 -0.23 13.59
N ASN A 5 0.45 -0.41 13.46
CA ASN A 5 1.40 -0.39 14.59
C ASN A 5 1.42 0.94 15.36
N PHE A 6 0.96 2.02 14.72
CA PHE A 6 0.99 3.39 15.25
C PHE A 6 -0.41 4.02 15.37
N LEU A 7 -1.46 3.19 15.40
CA LEU A 7 -2.84 3.68 15.52
C LEU A 7 -3.27 3.99 16.96
N ALA A 8 -2.54 3.50 17.97
CA ALA A 8 -2.91 3.64 19.37
C ALA A 8 -3.18 5.10 19.77
N GLY A 9 -4.36 5.37 20.31
CA GLY A 9 -4.79 6.71 20.73
C GLY A 9 -5.40 7.56 19.62
N THR A 10 -5.49 7.05 18.39
CA THR A 10 -6.12 7.78 17.27
C THR A 10 -7.65 7.70 17.40
N PRO A 11 -8.37 8.84 17.41
CA PRO A 11 -9.84 8.81 17.35
C PRO A 11 -10.32 8.15 16.05
N GLY A 12 -11.06 7.06 16.17
CA GLY A 12 -11.69 6.35 15.06
C GLY A 12 -13.18 6.64 14.94
N ALA A 13 -13.83 6.02 13.95
CA ALA A 13 -15.25 6.27 13.67
C ALA A 13 -16.19 5.78 14.79
N SER A 14 -15.86 4.65 15.43
CA SER A 14 -16.68 4.03 16.50
C SER A 14 -15.97 3.88 17.83
N LYS A 15 -14.64 3.96 17.84
CA LYS A 15 -13.79 3.85 19.02
C LYS A 15 -12.48 4.59 18.79
N THR A 16 -11.77 4.90 19.86
CA THR A 16 -10.33 5.17 19.77
C THR A 16 -9.62 3.89 19.36
N TYR A 17 -8.75 3.97 18.36
CA TYR A 17 -7.98 2.84 17.89
C TYR A 17 -6.85 2.50 18.87
N GLU A 18 -6.61 1.21 19.04
CA GLU A 18 -5.50 0.61 19.74
C GLU A 18 -4.40 0.21 18.76
N ARG A 19 -3.27 -0.27 19.31
CA ARG A 19 -2.23 -0.89 18.47
C ARG A 19 -2.81 -2.12 17.79
N TYR A 20 -2.60 -2.22 16.48
CA TYR A 20 -3.06 -3.33 15.64
C TYR A 20 -4.56 -3.38 15.32
N ASP A 21 -5.29 -2.30 15.54
CA ASP A 21 -6.71 -2.18 15.15
C ASP A 21 -6.97 -2.04 13.64
N GLY A 22 -5.93 -2.21 12.81
CA GLY A 22 -6.07 -2.07 11.38
C GLY A 22 -4.96 -2.78 10.63
N LEU A 23 -5.20 -2.94 9.33
CA LEU A 23 -4.25 -3.45 8.37
C LEU A 23 -4.30 -2.55 7.14
N ALA A 24 -3.13 -2.09 6.69
CA ALA A 24 -2.98 -1.42 5.41
C ALA A 24 -2.78 -2.46 4.29
N LEU A 25 -3.63 -2.41 3.25
CA LEU A 25 -3.54 -3.23 2.05
C LEU A 25 -3.19 -2.32 0.87
N GLU A 26 -1.89 -2.14 0.62
CA GLU A 26 -1.34 -1.18 -0.33
C GLU A 26 -0.73 -1.92 -1.52
N THR A 27 -1.51 -2.21 -2.56
CA THR A 27 -0.95 -2.80 -3.80
C THR A 27 -0.11 -1.76 -4.52
N GLN A 28 1.17 -2.04 -4.69
CA GLN A 28 2.12 -1.10 -5.29
C GLN A 28 3.36 -1.81 -5.84
N TYR A 29 4.17 -1.06 -6.59
CA TYR A 29 5.56 -1.42 -6.88
C TYR A 29 6.42 -1.33 -5.62
N PHE A 30 7.67 -1.77 -5.70
CA PHE A 30 8.56 -1.73 -4.54
C PHE A 30 8.80 -0.28 -4.09
N PRO A 31 8.71 0.00 -2.77
CA PRO A 31 8.71 1.36 -2.24
C PRO A 31 10.02 2.12 -2.54
N ASP A 32 11.14 1.41 -2.67
CA ASP A 32 12.44 1.99 -3.03
C ASP A 32 12.75 1.93 -4.53
N GLY A 33 11.76 1.58 -5.36
CA GLY A 33 11.91 1.36 -6.79
C GLY A 33 12.64 2.47 -7.54
N PRO A 34 12.26 3.76 -7.39
CA PRO A 34 12.94 4.86 -8.07
C PRO A 34 14.46 4.95 -7.80
N ASN A 35 14.92 4.47 -6.64
CA ASN A 35 16.34 4.46 -6.26
C ASN A 35 17.08 3.19 -6.71
N LYS A 36 16.39 2.26 -7.36
CA LYS A 36 16.84 0.89 -7.66
C LYS A 36 16.59 0.54 -9.14
N PRO A 37 17.26 1.21 -10.08
CA PRO A 37 17.08 0.97 -11.52
C PRO A 37 17.36 -0.49 -11.92
N GLU A 38 18.20 -1.21 -11.18
CA GLU A 38 18.50 -2.63 -11.37
C GLU A 38 17.28 -3.56 -11.19
N TRP A 39 16.18 -3.07 -10.59
CA TRP A 39 14.94 -3.83 -10.43
C TRP A 39 14.06 -3.85 -11.70
N GLY A 40 14.46 -3.13 -12.75
CA GLY A 40 13.77 -3.13 -14.05
C GLY A 40 12.32 -2.68 -13.90
N LEU A 41 11.37 -3.41 -14.52
CA LEU A 41 9.94 -3.07 -14.49
C LEU A 41 9.33 -3.02 -13.07
N ASN A 42 9.98 -3.61 -12.07
CA ASN A 42 9.50 -3.57 -10.68
C ASN A 42 9.85 -2.26 -9.95
N ASN A 43 10.61 -1.36 -10.59
CA ASN A 43 10.99 -0.07 -10.02
C ASN A 43 9.84 0.97 -10.06
N GLY A 44 8.76 0.69 -10.78
CA GLY A 44 7.57 1.54 -10.86
C GLY A 44 7.75 2.84 -11.66
N VAL A 45 8.78 2.93 -12.52
CA VAL A 45 9.05 4.11 -13.35
C VAL A 45 8.61 3.85 -14.79
N LEU A 46 7.83 4.79 -15.34
CA LEU A 46 7.38 4.78 -16.73
C LEU A 46 8.05 5.91 -17.54
N SER A 47 8.26 5.67 -18.82
CA SER A 47 8.77 6.65 -19.77
C SER A 47 7.64 7.44 -20.43
N SER A 48 7.99 8.55 -21.09
CA SER A 48 7.03 9.32 -21.88
C SER A 48 6.41 8.44 -22.97
N GLY A 49 5.08 8.40 -23.02
CA GLY A 49 4.31 7.58 -23.97
C GLY A 49 3.90 6.20 -23.44
N ASP A 50 4.46 5.76 -22.31
CA ASP A 50 4.03 4.51 -21.68
C ASP A 50 2.64 4.67 -21.05
N CYS A 51 1.86 3.59 -21.09
CA CYS A 51 0.54 3.55 -20.47
C CYS A 51 0.64 2.95 -19.07
N TYR A 52 0.25 3.74 -18.06
CA TYR A 52 0.08 3.23 -16.70
C TYR A 52 -1.23 2.44 -16.60
N GLN A 53 -1.14 1.19 -16.17
CA GLN A 53 -2.31 0.35 -15.88
C GLN A 53 -2.06 -0.41 -14.58
N HIS A 54 -3.05 -0.40 -13.68
CA HIS A 54 -3.03 -1.19 -12.46
C HIS A 54 -4.46 -1.55 -12.06
N GLN A 55 -4.62 -2.65 -11.34
CA GLN A 55 -5.89 -3.06 -10.77
C GLN A 55 -5.66 -3.71 -9.42
N THR A 56 -6.43 -3.28 -8.43
CA THR A 56 -6.57 -3.96 -7.14
C THR A 56 -8.02 -4.39 -6.99
N THR A 57 -8.25 -5.63 -6.57
CA THR A 57 -9.58 -6.19 -6.41
C THR A 57 -9.69 -6.86 -5.05
N TYR A 58 -10.71 -6.48 -4.28
CA TYR A 58 -11.08 -7.12 -3.02
C TYR A 58 -12.42 -7.81 -3.21
N GLN A 59 -12.45 -9.12 -3.00
CA GLN A 59 -13.65 -9.93 -3.02
C GLN A 59 -13.92 -10.42 -1.60
N PHE A 60 -15.16 -10.28 -1.17
CA PHE A 60 -15.64 -10.78 0.11
C PHE A 60 -16.71 -11.82 -0.16
N GLU A 61 -16.61 -12.95 0.51
CA GLU A 61 -17.60 -14.02 0.50
C GLU A 61 -18.15 -14.16 1.91
N PHE A 62 -19.47 -14.29 2.02
CA PHE A 62 -20.21 -14.37 3.28
C PHE A 62 -20.75 -15.78 3.48
#